data_AF-A0AAW3BJ88-F1
#
_entry.id   AF-A0AAW3BJ88-F1
#
_cell.length_a   1.000
_cell.length_b   1.000
_cell.length_c   1.000
_cell.angle_alpha   90.00
_cell.angle_beta   90.00
_cell.angle_gamma   90.00
#
_symmetry.space_group_name_H-M   'P 1'
#
loop_
_entity.id
_entity.type
_entity.pdbx_description
1 polymer ?
#
loop_
_entity_poly.entity_id
_entity_poly.type
_entity_poly.pdbx_seq_one_letter_code
_entity_poly.pdbx_strand_id
1 'polypeptide(L)'
;GLNKHLPGVLTLQKQQSEVSVSSLSGKTVFFYFSASWCPPCRGFTPVLIEFYEKYHDSKNFEVVLVTWDEEEEGFNGYYGKMPWLTIPFSQRHLVESLTKAFNVGSIPTVIGVCADSGEIVTTRARHALTQDPNGDQFPWRD
;
A
#
# COMPACT_ATOMS: atom_id res chain seq x y z
N GLY A 1 -9.59 13.81 0.93
CA GLY A 1 -8.78 12.92 1.79
C GLY A 1 -9.03 11.46 1.53
N LEU A 2 -8.35 10.59 2.29
CA LEU A 2 -8.39 9.13 2.13
C LEU A 2 -9.80 8.52 2.13
N ASN A 3 -10.79 9.17 2.75
CA ASN A 3 -12.20 8.72 2.69
C ASN A 3 -12.74 8.60 1.26
N LYS A 4 -12.12 9.25 0.25
CA LYS A 4 -12.44 9.04 -1.16
C LYS A 4 -12.15 7.60 -1.63
N HIS A 5 -11.10 7.00 -1.09
CA HIS A 5 -10.60 5.68 -1.46
C HIS A 5 -10.99 4.60 -0.43
N LEU A 6 -11.15 4.99 0.83
CA LEU A 6 -11.52 4.14 1.95
C LEU A 6 -12.81 4.65 2.62
N PRO A 7 -13.96 4.65 1.92
CA PRO A 7 -15.20 5.24 2.44
C PRO A 7 -15.68 4.51 3.69
N GLY A 8 -15.83 5.25 4.80
CA GLY A 8 -16.32 4.69 6.06
C GLY A 8 -15.31 3.85 6.84
N VAL A 9 -14.06 3.76 6.39
CA VAL A 9 -12.99 3.08 7.11
C VAL A 9 -12.39 4.00 8.15
N LEU A 10 -12.48 3.60 9.42
CA LEU A 10 -11.94 4.37 10.55
C LEU A 10 -10.55 3.87 10.97
N THR A 11 -10.29 2.57 10.80
CA THR A 11 -9.05 1.91 11.20
C THR A 11 -8.49 1.00 10.10
N LEU A 12 -7.17 0.89 10.08
CA LEU A 12 -6.40 -0.08 9.29
C LEU A 12 -5.66 -0.99 10.25
N GLN A 13 -5.36 -2.22 9.81
CA GLN A 13 -4.63 -3.18 10.62
C GLN A 13 -3.12 -2.92 10.54
N LYS A 14 -2.46 -3.01 11.69
CA LYS A 14 -1.00 -3.08 11.84
C LYS A 14 -0.67 -4.31 12.68
N GLN A 15 -0.43 -5.44 12.01
CA GLN A 15 -0.26 -6.74 12.66
C GLN A 15 -1.42 -7.02 13.64
N GLN A 16 -1.12 -7.18 14.94
CA GLN A 16 -2.12 -7.45 15.99
C GLN A 16 -2.78 -6.17 16.56
N SER A 17 -2.53 -5.02 15.96
CA SER A 17 -3.05 -3.72 16.40
C SER A 17 -3.82 -3.01 15.30
N GLU A 18 -4.54 -1.96 15.67
CA GLU A 18 -5.27 -1.10 14.73
C GLU A 18 -4.75 0.34 14.80
N VAL A 19 -4.71 0.99 13.64
CA VAL A 19 -4.26 2.37 13.48
C VAL A 19 -5.39 3.17 12.85
N SER A 20 -5.71 4.33 13.42
CA SER A 20 -6.75 5.19 12.85
C SER A 20 -6.30 5.79 11.52
N VAL A 21 -7.19 5.80 10.52
CA VAL A 21 -6.94 6.44 9.21
C VAL A 21 -6.58 7.92 9.37
N SER A 22 -7.09 8.61 10.39
CA SER A 22 -6.77 10.01 10.68
C SER A 22 -5.29 10.24 11.02
N SER A 23 -4.61 9.23 11.57
CA SER A 23 -3.16 9.30 11.87
C SER A 23 -2.28 9.34 10.62
N LEU A 24 -2.85 9.12 9.44
CA LEU A 24 -2.16 9.22 8.16
C LEU A 24 -2.19 10.63 7.56
N SER A 25 -2.87 11.58 8.20
CA SER A 25 -2.93 12.97 7.73
C SER A 25 -1.53 13.56 7.52
N GLY A 26 -1.37 14.35 6.46
CA GLY A 26 -0.08 14.91 6.03
C GLY A 26 0.88 13.94 5.33
N LYS A 27 0.59 12.62 5.31
CA LYS A 27 1.45 11.62 4.66
C LYS A 27 1.12 11.43 3.18
N THR A 28 2.10 10.90 2.44
CA THR A 28 1.80 10.16 1.21
C THR A 28 1.45 8.73 1.58
N VAL A 29 0.33 8.20 1.10
CA VAL A 29 -0.09 6.82 1.36
C VAL A 29 0.02 6.01 0.07
N PHE A 30 0.77 4.92 0.12
CA PHE A 30 0.91 3.99 -1.00
C PHE A 30 -0.01 2.80 -0.81
N PHE A 31 -0.99 2.63 -1.69
CA PHE A 31 -1.75 1.40 -1.81
C PHE A 31 -0.92 0.37 -2.58
N TYR A 32 -0.54 -0.69 -1.89
CA TYR A 32 0.25 -1.78 -2.45
C TYR A 32 -0.65 -2.98 -2.77
N PHE A 33 -0.96 -3.14 -4.06
CA PHE A 33 -1.74 -4.25 -4.57
C PHE A 33 -0.83 -5.45 -4.81
N SER A 34 -1.08 -6.54 -4.07
CA SER A 34 -0.19 -7.70 -4.05
C SER A 34 -0.88 -8.97 -3.55
N ALA A 35 -0.27 -10.13 -3.77
CA ALA A 35 -0.72 -11.41 -3.22
C ALA A 35 0.42 -12.37 -2.95
N SER A 36 0.22 -13.31 -2.02
CA SER A 36 1.19 -14.34 -1.64
C SER A 36 1.54 -15.28 -2.80
N TRP A 37 0.54 -15.64 -3.61
CA TRP A 37 0.67 -16.57 -4.74
C TRP A 37 1.39 -15.97 -5.95
N CYS A 38 1.48 -14.63 -6.03
CA CYS A 38 2.06 -13.89 -7.16
C CYS A 38 3.60 -13.92 -7.16
N PRO A 39 4.26 -14.58 -8.13
CA PRO A 39 5.73 -14.64 -8.19
C PRO A 39 6.45 -13.27 -8.29
N PRO A 40 6.07 -12.34 -9.19
CA PRO A 40 6.75 -11.04 -9.25
C PRO A 40 6.51 -10.21 -7.99
N CYS A 41 5.41 -10.43 -7.28
CA CYS A 41 5.13 -9.79 -6.00
C CYS A 41 6.13 -10.23 -4.94
N ARG A 42 6.39 -11.54 -4.81
CA ARG A 42 7.39 -12.07 -3.86
C ARG A 42 8.80 -11.54 -4.10
N GLY A 43 9.14 -11.23 -5.36
CA GLY A 43 10.42 -10.59 -5.70
C GLY A 43 10.46 -9.08 -5.37
N PHE A 44 9.33 -8.38 -5.48
CA PHE A 44 9.27 -6.94 -5.24
C PHE A 44 9.05 -6.56 -3.76
N THR A 45 8.32 -7.36 -2.98
CA THR A 45 8.04 -7.05 -1.57
C THR A 45 9.31 -6.77 -0.74
N PRO A 46 10.39 -7.57 -0.83
CA PRO A 46 11.62 -7.28 -0.08
C PRO A 46 12.23 -5.93 -0.43
N VAL A 47 12.20 -5.52 -1.70
CA VAL A 47 12.67 -4.21 -2.15
C VAL A 47 11.85 -3.08 -1.53
N LEU A 48 10.51 -3.25 -1.50
CA LEU A 48 9.63 -2.27 -0.87
C LEU A 48 9.81 -2.22 0.65
N ILE A 49 10.06 -3.36 1.31
CA ILE A 49 10.38 -3.41 2.75
C ILE A 49 11.65 -2.61 3.06
N GLU A 50 12.74 -2.86 2.32
CA GLU A 50 14.00 -2.14 2.53
C GLU A 50 13.83 -0.62 2.37
N PHE A 51 13.09 -0.20 1.33
CA PHE A 51 12.79 1.21 1.12
C PHE A 51 11.93 1.81 2.25
N TYR A 52 10.90 1.08 2.68
CA TYR A 52 10.01 1.50 3.76
C TYR A 52 10.80 1.70 5.06
N GLU A 53 11.55 0.68 5.49
CA GLU A 53 12.31 0.72 6.74
C GLU A 53 13.30 1.88 6.76
N LYS A 54 13.94 2.18 5.61
CA LYS A 54 14.92 3.25 5.51
C LYS A 54 14.31 4.65 5.44
N TYR A 55 13.15 4.82 4.78
CA TYR A 55 12.69 6.14 4.36
C TYR A 55 11.28 6.55 4.80
N HIS A 56 10.44 5.66 5.34
CA HIS A 56 9.04 6.01 5.64
C HIS A 56 8.91 7.20 6.60
N ASP A 57 9.74 7.26 7.64
CA ASP A 57 9.78 8.39 8.57
C ASP A 57 10.36 9.66 7.92
N SER A 58 11.52 9.56 7.27
CA SER A 58 12.23 10.74 6.72
C SER A 58 11.56 11.34 5.48
N LYS A 59 10.85 10.52 4.69
CA LYS A 59 10.06 10.94 3.51
C LYS A 59 8.56 11.02 3.80
N ASN A 60 8.15 10.85 5.06
CA ASN A 60 6.79 11.00 5.57
C ASN A 60 5.72 10.27 4.73
N PHE A 61 5.85 8.95 4.61
CA PHE A 61 4.87 8.12 3.91
C PHE A 61 4.46 6.88 4.71
N GLU A 62 3.38 6.25 4.28
CA GLU A 62 2.89 4.97 4.80
C GLU A 62 2.51 4.05 3.65
N VAL A 63 2.56 2.74 3.87
CA VAL A 63 2.10 1.72 2.91
C VAL A 63 0.88 1.02 3.48
N VAL A 64 -0.11 0.76 2.62
CA VAL A 64 -1.31 -0.01 2.95
C VAL A 64 -1.41 -1.17 1.96
N LEU A 65 -1.23 -2.39 2.45
CA LEU A 65 -1.46 -3.59 1.67
C LEU A 65 -2.93 -3.69 1.28
N VAL A 66 -3.16 -3.86 -0.03
CA VAL A 66 -4.44 -4.17 -0.64
C VAL A 66 -4.32 -5.59 -1.21
N THR A 67 -4.59 -6.57 -0.35
CA THR A 67 -4.32 -7.98 -0.66
C THR A 67 -5.26 -8.54 -1.73
N TRP A 68 -4.71 -9.23 -2.72
CA TRP A 68 -5.41 -10.05 -3.69
C TRP A 68 -5.39 -11.56 -3.31
N ASP A 69 -4.88 -11.90 -2.12
CA ASP A 69 -5.11 -13.23 -1.57
C ASP A 69 -6.60 -13.41 -1.29
N GLU A 70 -7.14 -14.56 -1.66
CA GLU A 70 -8.54 -14.95 -1.40
C GLU A 70 -8.67 -15.86 -0.18
N GLU A 71 -7.55 -16.41 0.30
CA GLU A 71 -7.47 -17.25 1.48
C GLU A 71 -6.77 -16.50 2.62
N GLU A 72 -7.38 -16.52 3.81
CA GLU A 72 -6.88 -15.80 4.98
C GLU A 72 -5.51 -16.30 5.45
N GLU A 73 -5.24 -17.59 5.31
CA GLU A 73 -3.94 -18.19 5.67
C GLU A 73 -2.81 -17.64 4.78
N GLY A 74 -3.03 -17.60 3.45
CA GLY A 74 -2.09 -17.03 2.49
C GLY A 74 -1.84 -15.54 2.75
N PHE A 75 -2.91 -14.79 3.02
CA PHE A 75 -2.82 -13.39 3.43
C PHE A 75 -1.98 -13.22 4.70
N ASN A 76 -2.30 -13.94 5.78
CA ASN A 76 -1.63 -13.81 7.07
C ASN A 76 -0.15 -14.17 6.98
N GLY A 77 0.20 -15.26 6.29
CA GLY A 77 1.58 -15.68 6.08
C GLY A 77 2.40 -14.69 5.23
N TYR A 78 1.74 -13.94 4.35
CA TYR A 78 2.38 -12.93 3.52
C TYR A 78 2.50 -11.57 4.22
N TYR A 79 1.41 -11.09 4.82
CA TYR A 79 1.37 -9.84 5.58
C TYR A 79 2.24 -9.88 6.85
N GLY A 80 2.39 -11.06 7.48
CA GLY A 80 3.27 -11.23 8.63
C GLY A 80 4.75 -10.89 8.37
N LYS A 81 5.15 -10.72 7.11
CA LYS A 81 6.50 -10.31 6.68
C LYS A 81 6.62 -8.80 6.45
N MET A 82 5.53 -8.05 6.53
CA MET A 82 5.45 -6.64 6.13
C MET A 82 5.41 -5.72 7.36
N PRO A 83 6.15 -4.59 7.37
CA PRO A 83 6.21 -3.66 8.50
C PRO A 83 5.10 -2.61 8.53
N TRP A 84 4.23 -2.58 7.51
CA TRP A 84 3.25 -1.52 7.25
C TRP A 84 1.80 -1.94 7.51
N LEU A 85 0.84 -1.11 7.10
CA LEU A 85 -0.59 -1.31 7.35
C LEU A 85 -1.24 -2.24 6.31
N THR A 86 -2.42 -2.76 6.62
CA THR A 86 -3.27 -3.47 5.66
C THR A 86 -4.74 -3.11 5.85
N ILE A 87 -5.51 -3.24 4.78
CA ILE A 87 -6.96 -3.32 4.89
C ILE A 87 -7.30 -4.65 5.59
N PRO A 88 -8.21 -4.68 6.57
CA PRO A 88 -8.63 -5.92 7.21
C PRO A 88 -9.11 -6.95 6.18
N PHE A 89 -8.69 -8.21 6.33
CA PHE A 89 -8.98 -9.26 5.35
C PHE A 89 -10.49 -9.43 5.07
N SER A 90 -11.33 -9.23 6.10
CA SER A 90 -12.79 -9.29 5.99
C SER A 90 -13.41 -8.21 5.11
N GLN A 91 -12.71 -7.10 4.83
CA GLN A 91 -13.21 -5.97 4.03
C GLN A 91 -12.93 -6.14 2.54
N ARG A 92 -13.28 -7.30 1.98
CA ARG A 92 -13.06 -7.67 0.56
C ARG A 92 -13.64 -6.67 -0.43
N HIS A 93 -14.83 -6.14 -0.14
CA HIS A 93 -15.50 -5.14 -0.97
C HIS A 93 -14.66 -3.87 -1.19
N LEU A 94 -13.82 -3.47 -0.22
CA LEU A 94 -12.93 -2.32 -0.37
C LEU A 94 -11.74 -2.62 -1.28
N VAL A 95 -11.16 -3.82 -1.15
CA VAL A 95 -10.08 -4.30 -2.04
C VAL A 95 -10.56 -4.27 -3.49
N GLU A 96 -11.75 -4.78 -3.76
CA GLU A 96 -12.37 -4.77 -5.09
C GLU A 96 -12.65 -3.34 -5.58
N SER A 97 -13.21 -2.50 -4.71
CA SER A 97 -13.52 -1.10 -5.02
C SER A 97 -12.26 -0.30 -5.37
N LEU A 98 -11.19 -0.45 -4.58
CA LEU A 98 -9.89 0.19 -4.83
C LEU A 98 -9.24 -0.32 -6.12
N THR A 99 -9.26 -1.63 -6.32
CA THR A 99 -8.73 -2.27 -7.54
C THR A 99 -9.39 -1.69 -8.79
N LYS A 100 -10.72 -1.55 -8.76
CA LYS A 100 -11.49 -0.93 -9.84
C LYS A 100 -11.24 0.57 -9.98
N ALA A 101 -11.24 1.31 -8.87
CA ALA A 101 -11.08 2.76 -8.86
C ALA A 101 -9.72 3.21 -9.43
N PHE A 102 -8.66 2.45 -9.14
CA PHE A 102 -7.32 2.70 -9.68
C PHE A 102 -7.02 1.94 -10.97
N ASN A 103 -8.00 1.22 -11.53
CA ASN A 103 -7.85 0.42 -12.76
C ASN A 103 -6.63 -0.53 -12.71
N VAL A 104 -6.44 -1.22 -11.58
CA VAL A 104 -5.29 -2.12 -11.37
C VAL A 104 -5.53 -3.43 -12.13
N GLY A 105 -4.88 -3.57 -13.29
CA GLY A 105 -4.97 -4.76 -14.14
C GLY A 105 -3.98 -5.88 -13.80
N SER A 106 -2.94 -5.60 -13.01
CA SER A 106 -1.91 -6.57 -12.65
C SER A 106 -1.23 -6.23 -11.32
N ILE A 107 -0.66 -7.24 -10.67
CA ILE A 107 0.15 -7.11 -9.45
C ILE A 107 1.59 -7.60 -9.68
N PRO A 108 2.61 -7.03 -8.99
CA PRO A 108 2.50 -5.97 -7.99
C PRO A 108 2.28 -4.58 -8.60
N THR A 109 1.38 -3.79 -8.00
CA THR A 109 1.14 -2.38 -8.35
C THR A 109 1.19 -1.53 -7.09
N VAL A 110 1.79 -0.33 -7.19
CA VAL A 110 1.92 0.61 -6.08
C VAL A 110 1.42 1.97 -6.52
N ILE A 111 0.32 2.43 -5.90
CA ILE A 111 -0.31 3.72 -6.20
C ILE A 111 -0.15 4.64 -4.99
N GLY A 112 0.49 5.79 -5.17
CA GLY A 112 0.63 6.82 -4.14
C GLY A 112 -0.48 7.85 -4.20
N VAL A 113 -1.06 8.20 -3.04
CA VAL A 113 -2.06 9.26 -2.90
C VAL A 113 -1.68 10.21 -1.76
N CYS A 114 -2.08 11.47 -1.85
CA CYS A 114 -1.99 12.40 -0.73
C CYS A 114 -3.10 12.08 0.28
N ALA A 115 -2.76 11.87 1.56
CA ALA A 115 -3.75 11.49 2.56
C ALA A 115 -4.85 12.55 2.77
N ASP A 116 -4.47 13.83 2.73
CA ASP A 116 -5.38 14.94 3.03
C ASP A 116 -6.31 15.28 1.85
N SER A 117 -5.77 15.32 0.63
CA SER A 117 -6.58 15.63 -0.57
C SER A 117 -7.24 14.38 -1.14
N GLY A 118 -6.62 13.21 -1.03
CA GLY A 118 -7.02 11.99 -1.73
C GLY A 118 -6.67 12.00 -3.23
N GLU A 119 -5.86 12.96 -3.67
CA GLU A 119 -5.37 13.03 -5.04
C GLU A 119 -4.27 11.99 -5.29
N ILE A 120 -4.22 11.50 -6.52
CA ILE A 120 -3.17 10.60 -6.97
C ILE A 120 -1.87 11.40 -7.09
N VAL A 121 -0.83 10.89 -6.45
CA VAL A 121 0.54 11.44 -6.52
C VAL A 121 1.33 10.69 -7.58
N THR A 122 1.22 9.36 -7.63
CA THR A 122 1.94 8.50 -8.58
C THR A 122 1.19 7.20 -8.81
N THR A 123 1.22 6.68 -10.04
CA THR A 123 0.70 5.35 -10.40
C THR A 123 1.79 4.37 -10.80
N ARG A 124 3.05 4.82 -10.83
CA ARG A 124 4.20 4.09 -11.38
C ARG A 124 5.28 3.76 -10.34
N ALA A 125 4.99 3.96 -9.06
CA ALA A 125 5.95 3.78 -7.96
C ALA A 125 6.59 2.39 -7.93
N ARG A 126 5.86 1.33 -8.33
CA ARG A 126 6.42 -0.03 -8.42
C ARG A 126 7.65 -0.10 -9.34
N HIS A 127 7.57 0.51 -10.53
CA HIS A 127 8.69 0.53 -11.46
C HIS A 127 9.71 1.59 -11.06
N ALA A 128 9.26 2.77 -10.65
CA ALA A 128 10.15 3.88 -10.29
C ALA A 128 11.09 3.50 -9.13
N LEU A 129 10.59 2.84 -8.10
CA LEU A 129 11.40 2.38 -6.96
C LEU A 129 12.54 1.43 -7.40
N THR A 130 12.30 0.54 -8.36
CA THR A 130 13.36 -0.36 -8.84
C THR A 130 14.49 0.37 -9.59
N GLN A 131 14.23 1.57 -10.11
CA GLN A 131 15.20 2.41 -10.80
C GLN A 131 15.82 3.47 -9.88
N ASP A 132 15.16 3.77 -8.76
CA ASP A 132 15.54 4.79 -7.79
C ASP A 132 15.42 4.25 -6.36
N PRO A 133 16.30 3.30 -5.96
CA PRO A 133 16.24 2.65 -4.65
C PRO A 133 16.56 3.61 -3.48
N ASN A 134 17.16 4.78 -3.76
CA ASN A 134 17.40 5.80 -2.74
C ASN A 134 16.25 6.82 -2.63
N GLY A 135 15.30 6.80 -3.58
CA GLY A 135 14.17 7.72 -3.61
C GLY A 135 14.62 9.16 -3.82
N ASP A 136 15.63 9.39 -4.65
CA ASP A 136 16.12 10.72 -5.00
C ASP A 136 15.06 11.51 -5.78
N GLN A 137 14.19 10.81 -6.51
CA GLN A 137 13.05 11.37 -7.27
C GLN A 137 11.71 11.13 -6.58
N PHE A 138 11.71 10.68 -5.32
CA PHE A 138 10.50 10.48 -4.54
C PHE A 138 9.65 11.78 -4.47
N PRO A 139 8.32 11.74 -4.61
CA PRO A 139 7.44 10.56 -4.63
C PRO A 139 7.11 10.03 -6.03
N TRP A 140 7.99 10.27 -7.02
CA TRP A 140 7.85 9.80 -8.41
C TRP A 140 6.54 10.24 -9.07
N ARG A 141 6.24 11.54 -8.95
CA ARG A 141 5.01 12.14 -9.48
C ARG A 141 4.80 11.79 -10.96
N ASP A 142 3.55 11.54 -11.31
CA ASP A 142 3.12 11.37 -12.71
C ASP A 142 3.08 12.71 -13.46
#